data_AF-A0A957BRY6-F1
#
_entry.id   AF-A0A957BRY6-F1
#
_cell.length_a   1.000
_cell.length_b   1.000
_cell.length_c   1.000
_cell.angle_alpha   90.00
_cell.angle_beta   90.00
_cell.angle_gamma   90.00
#
_symmetry.space_group_name_H-M   'P 1'
#
loop_
_entity.id
_entity.type
_entity.pdbx_description
1 polymer ?
#
loop_
_entity_poly.entity_id
_entity_poly.type
_entity_poly.pdbx_seq_one_letter_code
_entity_poly.pdbx_strand_id
1 'polypeptide(L)'
;MHPNDVQLISVFAREKGQHIQSKLVTGKIGFEIVAQARSGNALFGTGARYRMMVTLRNLTSPKNIAFEACLGPGNFGDSQWATPSLSHVFEVPRLESMTRPHICEIIAVLEVGIAAPNITFATSAPLMLI
;
A
#
# COMPACT_ATOMS: atom_id res chain seq x y z
N MET A 1 13.13 -12.18 9.85
CA MET A 1 13.49 -10.93 9.17
C MET A 1 14.82 -10.46 9.74
N HIS A 2 15.80 -10.16 8.89
CA HIS A 2 17.14 -9.74 9.33
C HIS A 2 17.10 -8.29 9.88
N PRO A 3 18.00 -7.89 10.78
CA PRO A 3 17.99 -6.53 11.36
C PRO A 3 18.15 -5.37 10.36
N ASN A 4 18.72 -5.65 9.19
CA ASN A 4 18.94 -4.69 8.10
C ASN A 4 17.90 -4.80 6.96
N ASP A 5 16.89 -5.66 7.13
CA ASP A 5 15.86 -5.85 6.11
C ASP A 5 14.70 -4.87 6.28
N VAL A 6 13.96 -4.70 5.20
CA VAL A 6 12.62 -4.14 5.23
C VAL A 6 11.71 -5.06 4.42
N GLN A 7 10.46 -5.19 4.86
CA GLN A 7 9.48 -6.01 4.18
C GLN A 7 8.14 -5.30 4.13
N LEU A 8 7.53 -5.29 2.95
CA LEU A 8 6.11 -5.03 2.81
C LEU A 8 5.38 -6.36 3.04
N ILE A 9 4.64 -6.46 4.15
CA ILE A 9 4.06 -7.70 4.67
C ILE A 9 2.77 -8.04 3.92
N SER A 10 1.91 -7.05 3.73
CA SER A 10 0.61 -7.25 3.10
C SER A 10 0.10 -5.94 2.50
N VAL A 11 -0.76 -6.09 1.49
CA VAL A 11 -1.59 -4.99 0.98
C VAL A 11 -2.99 -5.51 0.68
N PHE A 12 -4.01 -4.78 1.12
CA PHE A 12 -5.40 -5.20 0.94
C PHE A 12 -6.36 -4.00 0.93
N ALA A 13 -7.56 -4.23 0.39
CA ALA A 13 -8.64 -3.26 0.45
C ALA A 13 -9.56 -3.52 1.65
N ARG A 14 -10.21 -2.48 2.14
CA ARG A 14 -11.31 -2.55 3.10
C ARG A 14 -12.27 -1.39 2.88
N GLU A 15 -13.50 -1.53 3.36
CA GLU A 15 -14.40 -0.38 3.44
C GLU A 15 -13.87 0.63 4.47
N LYS A 16 -14.23 1.90 4.29
CA LYS A 16 -13.73 2.99 5.15
C LYS A 16 -13.99 2.70 6.63
N GLY A 17 -12.96 2.85 7.45
CA GLY A 17 -13.02 2.61 8.90
C GLY A 17 -13.20 1.15 9.34
N GLN A 18 -13.32 0.18 8.42
CA GLN A 18 -13.42 -1.23 8.80
C GLN A 18 -12.05 -1.80 9.19
N HIS A 19 -12.03 -2.85 9.99
CA HIS A 19 -10.78 -3.52 10.41
C HIS A 19 -10.45 -4.76 9.58
N ILE A 20 -11.39 -5.22 8.74
CA ILE A 20 -11.29 -6.50 8.04
C ILE A 20 -11.06 -6.25 6.55
N GLN A 21 -10.16 -7.03 5.96
CA GLN A 21 -9.97 -7.07 4.52
C GLN A 21 -11.28 -7.43 3.81
N SER A 22 -11.62 -6.68 2.77
CA SER A 22 -12.72 -7.02 1.89
C SER A 22 -12.22 -7.45 0.51
N LYS A 23 -12.87 -8.48 -0.04
CA LYS A 23 -12.73 -8.88 -1.44
C LYS A 23 -13.74 -8.17 -2.34
N LEU A 24 -14.70 -7.45 -1.75
CA LEU A 24 -15.72 -6.69 -2.44
C LEU A 24 -15.76 -5.28 -1.85
N VAL A 25 -15.39 -4.28 -2.62
CA VAL A 25 -15.43 -2.87 -2.18
C VAL A 25 -16.17 -2.04 -3.20
N THR A 26 -16.80 -0.97 -2.74
CA THR A 26 -17.54 -0.08 -3.65
C THR A 26 -16.72 1.15 -4.03
N GLY A 27 -16.57 1.35 -5.34
CA GLY A 27 -15.93 2.55 -5.88
C GLY A 27 -16.81 3.80 -5.75
N LYS A 28 -18.11 3.64 -5.47
CA LYS A 28 -19.08 4.76 -5.47
C LYS A 28 -18.99 5.67 -4.26
N ILE A 29 -18.51 5.17 -3.13
CA ILE A 29 -18.31 5.94 -1.89
C ILE A 29 -16.83 6.09 -1.51
N GLY A 30 -15.95 5.45 -2.28
CA GLY A 30 -14.54 5.31 -1.95
C GLY A 30 -14.31 4.23 -0.89
N PHE A 31 -13.04 3.86 -0.71
CA PHE A 31 -12.63 2.79 0.20
C PHE A 31 -11.20 3.04 0.67
N GLU A 32 -10.62 2.10 1.41
CA GLU A 32 -9.26 2.22 1.91
C GLU A 32 -8.38 1.09 1.39
N ILE A 33 -7.15 1.45 1.03
CA ILE A 33 -6.06 0.49 0.81
C ILE A 33 -5.17 0.54 2.05
N VAL A 34 -4.96 -0.61 2.67
CA VAL A 34 -4.05 -0.74 3.82
C VAL A 34 -2.78 -1.43 3.35
N ALA A 35 -1.65 -0.77 3.57
CA ALA A 35 -0.32 -1.34 3.35
C ALA A 35 0.35 -1.56 4.71
N GLN A 36 0.78 -2.80 4.96
CA GLN A 36 1.48 -3.16 6.18
C GLN A 36 2.93 -3.46 5.85
N ALA A 37 3.84 -2.86 6.61
CA ALA A 37 5.27 -3.05 6.42
C ALA A 37 5.99 -3.16 7.77
N ARG A 38 7.18 -3.74 7.73
CA ARG A 38 8.06 -3.86 8.89
C ARG A 38 9.50 -3.65 8.49
N SER A 39 10.22 -2.87 9.29
CA SER A 39 11.66 -2.66 9.19
C SER A 39 12.38 -3.45 10.27
N GLY A 40 13.57 -3.95 9.96
CA GLY A 40 14.51 -4.45 10.95
C GLY A 40 15.00 -3.34 11.87
N ASN A 41 15.30 -3.69 13.11
CA ASN A 41 15.62 -2.70 14.16
C ASN A 41 16.90 -1.90 13.87
N ALA A 42 17.90 -2.48 13.21
CA ALA A 42 19.12 -1.75 12.88
C ALA A 42 18.86 -0.73 11.75
N LEU A 43 18.12 -1.13 10.72
CA LEU A 43 17.69 -0.23 9.65
C LEU A 43 16.78 0.89 10.16
N PHE A 44 15.87 0.57 11.09
CA PHE A 44 15.02 1.56 11.74
C PHE A 44 15.85 2.54 12.59
N GLY A 45 16.79 2.03 13.39
CA GLY A 45 17.63 2.82 14.28
C GLY A 45 18.55 3.83 13.58
N THR A 46 18.86 3.63 12.30
CA THR A 46 19.63 4.60 11.50
C THR A 46 18.79 5.72 10.91
N GLY A 47 17.46 5.66 11.02
CA GLY A 47 16.57 6.63 10.40
C GLY A 47 16.64 6.61 8.87
N ALA A 48 16.81 5.42 8.28
CA ALA A 48 16.91 5.27 6.83
C ALA A 48 15.70 5.90 6.10
N ARG A 49 15.97 6.50 4.93
CA ARG A 49 14.93 7.06 4.07
C ARG A 49 14.06 5.96 3.47
N TYR A 50 12.76 6.23 3.38
CA TYR A 50 11.81 5.34 2.73
C TYR A 50 10.87 6.10 1.79
N ARG A 51 10.29 5.36 0.85
CA ARG A 51 9.15 5.76 0.02
C ARG A 51 8.26 4.55 -0.23
N MET A 52 6.95 4.70 -0.07
CA MET A 52 5.99 3.64 -0.37
C MET A 52 5.00 4.12 -1.42
N MET A 53 4.73 3.30 -2.42
CA MET A 53 3.77 3.55 -3.49
C MET A 53 2.72 2.45 -3.49
N VAL A 54 1.47 2.81 -3.76
CA VAL A 54 0.39 1.86 -4.03
C VAL A 54 -0.28 2.18 -5.34
N THR A 55 -0.65 1.13 -6.08
CA THR A 55 -1.37 1.22 -7.35
C THR A 55 -2.54 0.26 -7.32
N LEU A 56 -3.74 0.73 -7.67
CA LEU A 56 -4.90 -0.10 -7.95
C LEU A 56 -4.97 -0.35 -9.46
N ARG A 57 -4.67 -1.57 -9.87
CA ARG A 57 -4.68 -1.99 -11.28
C ARG A 57 -6.01 -2.66 -11.61
N ASN A 58 -6.68 -2.20 -12.66
CA ASN A 58 -7.85 -2.89 -13.21
C ASN A 58 -7.39 -4.07 -14.07
N LEU A 59 -7.75 -5.29 -13.70
CA LEU A 59 -7.44 -6.50 -14.46
C LEU A 59 -8.46 -6.77 -15.57
N THR A 60 -9.63 -6.13 -15.49
CA THR A 60 -10.69 -6.23 -16.51
C THR A 60 -10.41 -5.35 -17.73
N SER A 61 -9.54 -4.36 -17.57
CA SER A 61 -9.07 -3.50 -18.67
C SER A 61 -7.57 -3.27 -18.49
N PRO A 62 -6.70 -3.91 -19.32
CA PRO A 62 -5.26 -3.99 -19.09
C PRO A 62 -4.51 -2.65 -19.17
N LYS A 63 -5.19 -1.54 -19.47
CA LYS A 63 -4.61 -0.19 -19.57
C LYS A 63 -5.08 0.80 -18.50
N ASN A 64 -5.77 0.35 -17.45
CA ASN A 64 -6.39 1.28 -16.50
C ASN A 64 -5.79 1.13 -15.09
N ILE A 65 -4.85 2.02 -14.75
CA ILE A 65 -4.52 2.32 -13.35
C ILE A 65 -5.69 3.15 -12.80
N ALA A 66 -6.41 2.57 -11.86
CA ALA A 66 -7.62 3.18 -11.30
C ALA A 66 -7.30 4.16 -10.17
N PHE A 67 -6.17 3.98 -9.51
CA PHE A 67 -5.71 4.82 -8.41
C PHE A 67 -4.21 4.62 -8.19
N GLU A 68 -3.51 5.69 -7.83
CA GLU A 68 -2.12 5.66 -7.40
C GLU A 68 -1.94 6.64 -6.24
N ALA A 69 -1.19 6.23 -5.22
CA ALA A 69 -0.81 7.11 -4.12
C ALA A 69 0.59 6.77 -3.60
N CYS A 70 1.18 7.73 -2.90
CA CYS A 70 2.52 7.62 -2.36
C CYS A 70 2.55 8.11 -0.91
N LEU A 71 3.24 7.38 -0.06
CA LEU A 71 3.65 7.81 1.28
C LEU A 71 5.15 8.11 1.25
N GLY A 72 5.51 9.27 1.79
CA GLY A 72 6.88 9.79 1.80
C GLY A 72 7.22 10.65 0.57
N PRO A 73 8.50 10.96 0.35
CA PRO A 73 9.65 10.43 1.07
C PRO A 73 9.64 10.77 2.56
N GLY A 74 10.05 9.82 3.40
CA GLY A 74 10.14 9.96 4.86
C GLY A 74 11.41 9.31 5.42
N ASN A 75 11.56 9.29 6.73
CA ASN A 75 12.64 8.59 7.43
C ASN A 75 12.05 7.69 8.51
N PHE A 76 12.64 6.53 8.74
CA PHE A 76 12.24 5.70 9.89
C PHE A 76 12.35 6.47 11.21
N GLY A 77 11.33 6.35 12.06
CA GLY A 77 11.22 7.08 13.32
C GLY A 77 10.53 8.44 13.21
N ASP A 78 10.14 8.88 12.01
CA ASP A 78 9.29 10.07 11.86
C ASP A 78 7.83 9.81 12.28
N SER A 79 6.99 10.85 12.24
CA SER A 79 5.58 10.74 12.64
C SER A 79 4.75 9.82 11.74
N GLN A 80 5.19 9.56 10.50
CA GLN A 80 4.49 8.69 9.56
C GLN A 80 4.91 7.22 9.73
N TRP A 81 6.12 6.96 10.23
CA TRP A 81 6.64 5.62 10.52
C TRP A 81 7.38 5.58 11.87
N ALA A 82 6.63 5.83 12.95
CA ALA A 82 7.19 6.03 14.29
C ALA A 82 7.70 4.76 14.99
N THR A 83 7.34 3.57 14.50
CA THR A 83 7.77 2.29 15.10
C THR A 83 8.26 1.33 14.02
N PRO A 84 9.03 0.27 14.36
CA PRO A 84 9.48 -0.69 13.35
C PRO A 84 8.36 -1.40 12.56
N SER A 85 7.09 -1.27 12.96
CA SER A 85 5.94 -1.73 12.19
C SER A 85 5.08 -0.55 11.72
N LEU A 86 4.65 -0.58 10.46
CA LEU A 86 3.77 0.40 9.85
C LEU A 86 2.49 -0.28 9.37
N SER A 87 1.36 0.38 9.63
CA SER A 87 0.09 0.10 8.97
C SER A 87 -0.43 1.42 8.42
N HIS A 88 -0.17 1.70 7.16
CA HIS A 88 -0.58 2.93 6.52
C HIS A 88 -1.88 2.75 5.73
N VAL A 89 -2.74 3.76 5.78
CA VAL A 89 -4.02 3.79 5.10
C VAL A 89 -3.96 4.81 3.98
N PHE A 90 -4.14 4.34 2.74
CA PHE A 90 -4.37 5.19 1.59
C PHE A 90 -5.86 5.28 1.34
N GLU A 91 -6.40 6.49 1.42
CA GLU A 91 -7.80 6.74 1.08
C GLU A 91 -7.99 6.75 -0.44
N VAL A 92 -8.83 5.82 -0.93
CA VAL A 92 -9.26 5.81 -2.31
C VAL A 92 -10.54 6.63 -2.41
N PRO A 93 -10.55 7.75 -3.15
CA PRO A 93 -11.75 8.53 -3.35
C PRO A 93 -12.77 7.76 -4.18
N ARG A 94 -13.95 8.36 -4.36
CA ARG A 94 -14.95 7.83 -5.29
C ARG A 94 -14.36 7.70 -6.70
N LEU A 95 -14.53 6.53 -7.32
CA LEU A 95 -14.09 6.23 -8.68
C LEU A 95 -15.29 6.26 -9.63
N GLU A 96 -15.64 7.47 -10.11
CA GLU A 96 -16.87 7.70 -10.91
C GLU A 96 -16.89 7.00 -12.27
N SER A 97 -15.72 6.66 -12.82
CA SER A 97 -15.57 5.99 -14.10
C SER A 97 -15.88 4.47 -14.07
N MET A 98 -16.00 3.88 -12.88
CA MET A 98 -16.23 2.45 -12.68
C MET A 98 -17.74 2.15 -12.66
N THR A 99 -18.37 2.17 -13.84
CA THR A 99 -19.84 2.01 -13.99
C THR A 99 -20.31 0.54 -14.01
N ARG A 100 -19.37 -0.41 -14.05
CA ARG A 100 -19.62 -1.86 -14.04
C ARG A 100 -18.69 -2.51 -13.01
N PRO A 101 -18.97 -3.75 -12.57
CA PRO A 101 -18.03 -4.48 -11.73
C PRO A 101 -16.69 -4.67 -12.43
N HIS A 102 -15.60 -4.44 -11.71
CA HIS A 102 -14.23 -4.65 -12.19
C HIS A 102 -13.47 -5.56 -11.24
N ILE A 103 -12.71 -6.49 -11.81
CA ILE A 103 -11.68 -7.22 -11.08
C ILE A 103 -10.44 -6.33 -11.03
N CYS A 104 -9.96 -6.08 -9.81
CA CYS A 104 -8.80 -5.25 -9.54
C CYS A 104 -7.77 -6.01 -8.69
N GLU A 105 -6.55 -5.52 -8.72
CA GLU A 105 -5.45 -5.95 -7.85
C GLU A 105 -4.73 -4.71 -7.33
N ILE A 106 -4.33 -4.75 -6.07
CA ILE A 106 -3.48 -3.71 -5.48
C ILE A 106 -2.04 -4.18 -5.53
N ILE A 107 -1.16 -3.30 -5.99
CA ILE A 107 0.29 -3.49 -5.99
C ILE A 107 0.87 -2.43 -5.06
N ALA A 108 1.68 -2.84 -4.09
CA ALA A 108 2.38 -1.94 -3.20
C ALA A 108 3.89 -2.17 -3.33
N VAL A 109 4.65 -1.08 -3.41
CA VAL A 109 6.11 -1.08 -3.51
C VAL A 109 6.66 -0.22 -2.40
N LEU A 110 7.71 -0.70 -1.74
CA LEU A 110 8.43 0.02 -0.71
C LEU A 110 9.92 0.04 -1.06
N GLU A 111 10.45 1.25 -1.14
CA GLU A 111 11.85 1.54 -1.42
C GLU A 111 12.50 2.09 -0.15
N VAL A 112 13.68 1.59 0.22
CA VAL A 112 14.42 2.03 1.41
C VAL A 112 15.90 2.20 1.12
N GLY A 113 16.47 3.35 1.51
CA GLY A 113 17.88 3.68 1.31
C GLY A 113 18.13 4.64 0.12
N ILE A 114 19.34 5.21 0.07
CA ILE A 114 19.69 6.28 -0.90
C ILE A 114 20.69 5.81 -1.97
N ALA A 115 21.66 4.96 -1.61
CA ALA A 115 22.75 4.55 -2.51
C ALA A 115 22.57 3.13 -3.11
N ALA A 116 21.87 2.25 -2.40
CA ALA A 116 21.50 0.91 -2.86
C ALA A 116 20.11 0.58 -2.26
N PRO A 117 19.02 1.02 -2.91
CA PRO A 117 17.70 0.91 -2.32
C PRO A 117 17.28 -0.56 -2.21
N ASN A 118 16.92 -0.98 -1.01
CA ASN A 118 16.19 -2.23 -0.82
C ASN A 118 14.75 -1.99 -1.30
N ILE A 119 14.32 -2.77 -2.28
CA ILE A 119 12.97 -2.72 -2.84
C ILE A 119 12.24 -4.00 -2.44
N THR A 120 11.06 -3.83 -1.86
CA THR A 120 10.14 -4.93 -1.53
C THR A 120 8.75 -4.58 -2.06
N PHE A 121 7.97 -5.60 -2.40
CA PHE A 121 6.63 -5.42 -2.91
C PHE A 121 5.69 -6.48 -2.35
N ALA A 122 4.39 -6.18 -2.32
CA ALA A 122 3.36 -7.18 -2.20
C ALA A 122 2.18 -6.83 -3.10
N THR A 123 1.37 -7.84 -3.39
CA THR A 123 0.11 -7.70 -4.10
C THR A 123 -1.04 -8.20 -3.24
N SER A 124 -2.22 -7.65 -3.47
CA SER A 124 -3.43 -8.15 -2.83
C SER A 124 -3.92 -9.42 -3.53
N ALA A 125 -4.77 -10.19 -2.85
CA ALA A 125 -5.67 -11.07 -3.58
C ALA A 125 -6.55 -10.23 -4.55
N PRO A 126 -7.00 -10.79 -5.68
CA PRO A 126 -7.95 -10.10 -6.54
C PRO A 126 -9.19 -9.67 -5.77
N LEU A 127 -9.65 -8.45 -6.03
CA LEU A 127 -10.83 -7.87 -5.41
C LEU A 127 -11.82 -7.43 -6.49
N MET A 128 -13.10 -7.47 -6.16
CA MET A 128 -14.18 -6.97 -6.99
C MET A 128 -14.52 -5.55 -6.55
N LEU A 129 -14.47 -4.63 -7.50
CA LEU A 129 -14.86 -3.23 -7.33
C LEU A 129 -16.23 -3.01 -7.96
N ILE A 130 -17.20 -2.49 -7.19
CA ILE A 130 -18.61 -2.30 -7.60
C ILE A 130 -19.17 -0.88 -7.42
#